data_AF-A0A969HYW2-F1
#
_entry.id   AF-A0A969HYW2-F1
#
_cell.length_a   1.000
_cell.length_b   1.000
_cell.length_c   1.000
_cell.angle_alpha   90.00
_cell.angle_beta   90.00
_cell.angle_gamma   90.00
#
_symmetry.space_group_name_H-M   'P 1'
#
loop_
_entity.id
_entity.type
_entity.pdbx_description
1 polymer ?
#
loop_
_entity_poly.entity_id
_entity_poly.type
_entity_poly.pdbx_seq_one_letter_code
_entity_poly.pdbx_strand_id
1 'polypeptide(L)'
;MKQMQPEQVVATNLAAYNARDLEAFMACCAATIEIWDQQTGVCLLHGAEQVRATYGELFARSPHLHSSIVRRACVGNVVIDYEIVTGRDGGDLEILISYQVLEGRIARIWVSRAPLSGAITVRRAQPEEAARVAALGRETYVEHFAHIWSAAGLQAYLDREFDAAEVAADLLSNHVSYFLAESSDGLIGFAKLRHPRALPAVELGAMPTADSLNAAELQKIYMRSSALRRGVGVRLLDACVAHAAALGYALLWLDVLERNSQAICFYLRQGFKFVGKESIQTDCDREVMLVMVRALPK
;
A
#
# COMPACT_ATOMS: atom_id res chain seq x y z
N MET A 1 -24.11 -36.37 -17.96
CA MET A 1 -24.06 -34.90 -17.80
C MET A 1 -23.13 -34.34 -18.87
N LYS A 2 -23.50 -33.26 -19.58
CA LYS A 2 -22.59 -32.63 -20.55
C LYS A 2 -21.37 -32.10 -19.78
N GLN A 3 -20.18 -32.51 -20.19
CA GLN A 3 -18.93 -32.01 -19.63
C GLN A 3 -18.82 -30.51 -19.95
N MET A 4 -18.49 -29.72 -18.94
CA MET A 4 -18.38 -28.27 -19.08
C MET A 4 -17.24 -27.93 -20.04
N GLN A 5 -17.42 -26.94 -20.91
CA GLN A 5 -16.36 -26.53 -21.83
C GLN A 5 -15.19 -25.93 -21.03
N PRO A 6 -13.93 -26.08 -21.48
CA PRO A 6 -12.75 -25.54 -20.78
C PRO A 6 -12.91 -24.07 -20.37
N GLU A 7 -13.40 -23.24 -21.28
CA GLU A 7 -13.66 -21.81 -21.04
C GLU A 7 -14.65 -21.56 -19.89
N GLN A 8 -15.68 -22.41 -19.76
CA GLN A 8 -16.68 -22.28 -18.71
C GLN A 8 -16.12 -22.69 -17.35
N VAL A 9 -15.25 -23.70 -17.32
CA VAL A 9 -14.53 -24.09 -16.09
C VAL A 9 -13.66 -22.93 -15.61
N VAL A 10 -12.89 -22.30 -16.50
CA VAL A 10 -12.01 -21.17 -16.16
C VAL A 10 -12.82 -19.92 -15.81
N ALA A 11 -13.92 -19.63 -16.49
CA ALA A 11 -14.82 -18.54 -16.13
C ALA A 11 -15.42 -18.71 -14.72
N THR A 12 -15.80 -19.93 -14.37
CA THR A 12 -16.30 -20.26 -13.02
C THR A 12 -15.20 -20.09 -11.97
N ASN A 13 -13.99 -20.54 -12.28
CA ASN A 13 -12.83 -20.39 -11.40
C ASN A 13 -12.49 -18.91 -11.14
N LEU A 14 -12.49 -18.06 -12.17
CA LEU A 14 -12.29 -16.62 -12.03
C LEU A 14 -13.41 -15.95 -11.22
N ALA A 15 -14.67 -16.32 -11.44
CA ALA A 15 -15.79 -15.79 -10.67
C ALA A 15 -15.64 -16.12 -9.17
N ALA A 16 -15.24 -17.35 -8.85
CA ALA A 16 -14.93 -17.76 -7.48
C ALA A 16 -13.73 -16.99 -6.89
N TYR A 17 -12.68 -16.77 -7.68
CA TYR A 17 -11.53 -15.96 -7.30
C TYR A 17 -11.93 -14.53 -6.92
N ASN A 18 -12.73 -13.88 -7.76
CA ASN A 18 -13.22 -12.51 -7.52
C ASN A 18 -14.20 -12.41 -6.33
N ALA A 19 -14.97 -13.47 -6.08
CA ALA A 19 -15.81 -13.60 -4.89
C ALA A 19 -15.01 -13.96 -3.62
N ARG A 20 -13.72 -14.32 -3.76
CA ARG A 20 -12.89 -14.91 -2.69
C ARG A 20 -13.52 -16.17 -2.07
N ASP A 21 -14.27 -16.92 -2.88
CA ASP A 21 -14.91 -18.18 -2.48
C ASP A 21 -13.94 -19.34 -2.74
N LEU A 22 -13.26 -19.76 -1.66
CA LEU A 22 -12.25 -20.81 -1.73
C LEU A 22 -12.84 -22.17 -2.15
N GLU A 23 -14.04 -22.51 -1.71
CA GLU A 23 -14.62 -23.82 -2.01
C GLU A 23 -15.10 -23.88 -3.46
N ALA A 24 -15.74 -22.82 -3.97
CA ALA A 24 -16.08 -22.73 -5.39
C ALA A 24 -14.82 -22.70 -6.28
N PHE A 25 -13.75 -22.03 -5.83
CA PHE A 25 -12.48 -21.98 -6.55
C PHE A 25 -11.86 -23.38 -6.65
N MET A 26 -11.73 -24.08 -5.52
CA MET A 26 -11.15 -25.42 -5.46
C MET A 26 -12.01 -26.48 -6.16
N ALA A 27 -13.33 -26.28 -6.23
CA ALA A 27 -14.21 -27.16 -6.99
C ALA A 27 -13.89 -27.17 -8.49
N CYS A 28 -13.25 -26.14 -9.04
CA CYS A 28 -12.80 -26.12 -10.43
C CYS A 28 -11.46 -26.85 -10.65
N CYS A 29 -10.69 -27.13 -9.59
CA CYS A 29 -9.35 -27.69 -9.68
C CYS A 29 -9.36 -29.23 -9.62
N ALA A 30 -8.41 -29.86 -10.33
CA ALA A 30 -8.16 -31.30 -10.19
C ALA A 30 -7.44 -31.58 -8.86
N ALA A 31 -7.57 -32.80 -8.32
CA ALA A 31 -6.85 -33.21 -7.11
C ALA A 31 -5.33 -33.13 -7.29
N THR A 32 -4.85 -33.42 -8.51
CA THR A 32 -3.44 -33.42 -8.91
C THR A 32 -3.02 -32.12 -9.60
N ILE A 33 -3.69 -30.99 -9.31
CA ILE A 33 -3.39 -29.72 -9.96
C ILE A 33 -1.91 -29.33 -9.78
N GLU A 34 -1.29 -28.84 -10.85
CA GLU A 34 0.07 -28.26 -10.80
C GLU A 34 0.03 -26.79 -11.25
N ILE A 35 0.72 -25.92 -10.54
CA ILE A 35 0.89 -24.50 -10.92
C ILE A 35 2.38 -24.24 -11.14
N TRP A 36 2.71 -23.77 -12.34
CA TRP A 36 4.08 -23.56 -12.79
C TRP A 36 4.33 -22.08 -13.09
N ASP A 37 5.50 -21.60 -12.69
CA ASP A 37 6.00 -20.32 -13.15
C ASP A 37 6.50 -20.47 -14.60
N GLN A 38 5.87 -19.78 -15.54
CA GLN A 38 6.17 -19.90 -16.96
C GLN A 38 7.52 -19.28 -17.33
N GLN A 39 8.00 -18.29 -16.57
CA GLN A 39 9.25 -17.57 -16.85
C GLN A 39 10.47 -18.40 -16.42
N THR A 40 10.36 -19.08 -15.28
CA THR A 40 11.48 -19.82 -14.66
C THR A 40 11.37 -21.34 -14.84
N GLY A 41 10.19 -21.87 -15.15
CA GLY A 41 9.93 -23.31 -15.25
C GLY A 41 9.82 -24.02 -13.89
N VAL A 42 9.80 -23.27 -12.78
CA VAL A 42 9.67 -23.83 -11.43
C VAL A 42 8.22 -24.22 -11.15
N CYS A 43 8.00 -25.42 -10.59
CA CYS A 43 6.70 -25.80 -10.05
C CYS A 43 6.47 -25.04 -8.73
N LEU A 44 5.47 -24.15 -8.74
CA LEU A 44 5.14 -23.30 -7.61
C LEU A 44 4.29 -24.04 -6.57
N LEU A 45 3.29 -24.80 -7.03
CA LEU A 45 2.36 -25.54 -6.18
C LEU A 45 1.99 -26.86 -6.83
N HIS A 46 1.88 -27.92 -6.02
CA HIS A 46 1.48 -29.24 -6.47
C HIS A 46 0.43 -29.84 -5.51
N GLY A 47 -0.71 -30.23 -6.09
CA GLY A 47 -1.82 -30.87 -5.40
C GLY A 47 -2.81 -29.88 -4.81
N ALA A 48 -4.06 -30.34 -4.66
CA ALA A 48 -5.16 -29.50 -4.20
C ALA A 48 -4.98 -28.96 -2.77
N GLU A 49 -4.25 -29.66 -1.90
CA GLU A 49 -3.98 -29.20 -0.53
C GLU A 49 -3.11 -27.94 -0.50
N GLN A 50 -2.00 -27.94 -1.26
CA GLN A 50 -1.11 -26.78 -1.34
C GLN A 50 -1.82 -25.58 -1.96
N VAL A 51 -2.56 -25.80 -3.06
CA VAL A 51 -3.34 -24.74 -3.70
C VAL A 51 -4.38 -24.15 -2.74
N ARG A 52 -5.11 -25.00 -2.02
CA ARG A 52 -6.11 -24.53 -1.04
C ARG A 52 -5.48 -23.68 0.06
N ALA A 53 -4.35 -24.12 0.62
CA ALA A 53 -3.66 -23.38 1.67
C ALA A 53 -3.20 -21.98 1.17
N THR A 54 -2.49 -21.93 0.03
CA THR A 54 -1.96 -20.68 -0.52
C THR A 54 -3.06 -19.69 -0.91
N TYR A 55 -4.12 -20.14 -1.59
CA TYR A 55 -5.21 -19.24 -1.99
C TYR A 55 -6.12 -18.85 -0.83
N GLY A 56 -6.26 -19.71 0.19
CA GLY A 56 -6.98 -19.36 1.42
C GLY A 56 -6.34 -18.18 2.16
N GLU A 57 -5.02 -18.22 2.34
CA GLU A 57 -4.27 -17.09 2.93
C GLU A 57 -4.37 -15.83 2.07
N LEU A 58 -4.25 -15.97 0.75
CA LEU A 58 -4.35 -14.85 -0.18
C LEU A 58 -5.71 -14.14 -0.06
N PHE A 59 -6.80 -14.90 -0.06
CA PHE A 59 -8.16 -14.37 0.02
C PHE A 59 -8.42 -13.69 1.36
N ALA A 60 -7.91 -14.25 2.46
CA ALA A 60 -8.02 -13.63 3.79
C ALA A 60 -7.27 -12.29 3.87
N ARG A 61 -6.08 -12.19 3.24
CA ARG A 61 -5.24 -10.98 3.28
C ARG A 61 -5.62 -9.90 2.27
N SER A 62 -6.46 -10.21 1.28
CA SER A 62 -6.76 -9.32 0.17
C SER A 62 -8.26 -9.00 0.08
N PRO A 63 -8.83 -8.19 1.00
CA PRO A 63 -10.29 -7.93 1.07
C PRO A 63 -10.85 -7.20 -0.17
N HIS A 64 -9.97 -6.57 -0.96
CA HIS A 64 -10.33 -5.86 -2.18
C HIS A 64 -9.86 -6.58 -3.46
N LEU A 65 -9.48 -7.86 -3.35
CA LEU A 65 -8.97 -8.63 -4.48
C LEU A 65 -9.96 -8.69 -5.63
N HIS A 66 -9.49 -8.35 -6.82
CA HIS A 66 -10.27 -8.44 -8.05
C HIS A 66 -9.35 -8.64 -9.27
N SER A 67 -9.67 -9.62 -10.10
CA SER A 67 -9.03 -9.89 -11.38
C SER A 67 -9.98 -9.64 -12.55
N SER A 68 -9.49 -8.93 -13.56
CA SER A 68 -10.22 -8.58 -14.78
C SER A 68 -9.52 -9.17 -16.00
N ILE A 69 -10.24 -9.94 -16.81
CA ILE A 69 -9.72 -10.43 -18.09
C ILE A 69 -9.62 -9.27 -19.07
N VAL A 70 -8.41 -9.01 -19.56
CA VAL A 70 -8.15 -8.08 -20.67
C VAL A 70 -8.34 -8.81 -22.00
N ARG A 71 -7.86 -10.06 -22.11
CA ARG A 71 -8.01 -10.87 -23.32
C ARG A 71 -8.03 -12.36 -22.99
N ARG A 72 -8.88 -13.12 -23.68
CA ARG A 72 -8.94 -14.58 -23.63
C ARG A 72 -8.66 -15.20 -24.99
N ALA A 73 -7.99 -16.34 -24.98
CA ALA A 73 -7.88 -17.25 -26.13
C ALA A 73 -8.13 -18.70 -25.69
N CYS A 74 -8.78 -19.49 -26.53
CA CYS A 74 -9.09 -20.89 -26.26
C CYS A 74 -8.59 -21.77 -27.41
N VAL A 75 -7.82 -22.81 -27.10
CA VAL A 75 -7.32 -23.79 -28.08
C VAL A 75 -7.44 -25.18 -27.49
N GLY A 76 -8.37 -25.98 -28.01
CA GLY A 76 -8.63 -27.33 -27.51
C GLY A 76 -9.01 -27.30 -26.03
N ASN A 77 -8.20 -27.94 -25.20
CA ASN A 77 -8.40 -28.00 -23.75
C ASN A 77 -7.60 -26.95 -22.96
N VAL A 78 -6.96 -26.01 -23.66
CA VAL A 78 -6.19 -24.91 -23.07
C VAL A 78 -6.96 -23.60 -23.20
N VAL A 79 -7.02 -22.86 -22.10
CA VAL A 79 -7.55 -21.48 -22.04
C VAL A 79 -6.41 -20.58 -21.59
N ILE A 80 -6.22 -19.45 -22.27
CA ILE A 80 -5.18 -18.47 -21.94
C ILE A 80 -5.86 -17.14 -21.67
N ASP A 81 -5.61 -16.58 -20.49
CA ASP A 81 -6.09 -15.26 -20.09
C ASP A 81 -4.91 -14.31 -19.87
N TYR A 82 -5.02 -13.11 -20.42
CA TYR A 82 -4.26 -11.94 -19.97
C TYR A 82 -5.16 -11.16 -19.02
N GLU A 83 -4.78 -11.04 -17.76
CA GLU A 83 -5.59 -10.45 -16.69
C GLU A 83 -4.83 -9.35 -15.95
N ILE A 84 -5.58 -8.41 -15.39
CA ILE A 84 -5.10 -7.41 -14.44
C ILE A 84 -5.69 -7.74 -13.07
N VAL A 85 -4.83 -7.96 -12.08
CA VAL A 85 -5.20 -8.24 -10.69
C VAL A 85 -4.96 -7.00 -9.84
N THR A 86 -5.99 -6.55 -9.13
CA THR A 86 -5.96 -5.37 -8.25
C THR A 86 -6.40 -5.71 -6.84
N GLY A 87 -6.03 -4.88 -5.85
CA GLY A 87 -6.44 -5.06 -4.47
C GLY A 87 -5.85 -6.31 -3.80
N ARG A 88 -4.79 -6.85 -4.42
CA ARG A 88 -4.03 -8.01 -3.96
C ARG A 88 -3.00 -7.58 -2.92
N ASP A 89 -2.90 -8.34 -1.83
CA ASP A 89 -1.79 -8.23 -0.89
C ASP A 89 -0.45 -8.49 -1.61
N GLY A 90 0.52 -7.58 -1.49
CA GLY A 90 1.76 -7.63 -2.28
C GLY A 90 1.74 -6.85 -3.60
N GLY A 91 0.61 -6.20 -3.94
CA GLY A 91 0.52 -5.24 -5.05
C GLY A 91 -0.26 -5.75 -6.25
N ASP A 92 -0.64 -4.80 -7.11
CA ASP A 92 -1.40 -5.06 -8.33
C ASP A 92 -0.49 -5.68 -9.40
N LEU A 93 -1.00 -6.65 -10.15
CA LEU A 93 -0.23 -7.45 -11.10
C LEU A 93 -0.88 -7.43 -12.49
N GLU A 94 -0.07 -7.56 -13.52
CA GLU A 94 -0.50 -8.09 -14.81
C GLU A 94 -0.04 -9.53 -14.94
N ILE A 95 -0.95 -10.40 -15.37
CA ILE A 95 -0.70 -11.84 -15.45
C ILE A 95 -1.09 -12.37 -16.82
N LEU A 96 -0.25 -13.25 -17.38
CA LEU A 96 -0.61 -14.16 -18.46
C LEU A 96 -0.72 -15.55 -17.84
N ILE A 97 -1.92 -16.13 -17.88
CA ILE A 97 -2.22 -17.41 -17.25
C ILE A 97 -2.78 -18.38 -18.28
N SER A 98 -2.18 -19.56 -18.38
CA SER A 98 -2.62 -20.64 -19.26
C SER A 98 -3.12 -21.80 -18.42
N TYR A 99 -4.39 -22.16 -18.58
CA TYR A 99 -5.05 -23.26 -17.90
C TYR A 99 -5.17 -24.46 -18.83
N GLN A 100 -4.69 -25.63 -18.41
CA GLN A 100 -5.05 -26.90 -19.05
C GLN A 100 -6.21 -27.53 -18.28
N VAL A 101 -7.34 -27.69 -18.97
CA VAL A 101 -8.52 -28.35 -18.42
C VAL A 101 -8.54 -29.80 -18.86
N LEU A 102 -8.67 -30.73 -17.93
CA LEU A 102 -8.86 -32.15 -18.18
C LEU A 102 -10.10 -32.60 -17.42
N GLU A 103 -10.96 -33.35 -18.10
CA GLU A 103 -12.17 -33.92 -17.53
C GLU A 103 -13.14 -32.90 -16.86
N GLY A 104 -13.08 -31.63 -17.27
CA GLY A 104 -13.89 -30.55 -16.67
C GLY A 104 -13.29 -29.94 -15.39
N ARG A 105 -12.00 -30.19 -15.13
CA ARG A 105 -11.22 -29.63 -14.02
C ARG A 105 -9.91 -29.03 -14.51
N ILE A 106 -9.43 -27.98 -13.87
CA ILE A 106 -8.11 -27.39 -14.15
C ILE A 106 -7.05 -28.33 -13.58
N ALA A 107 -6.28 -28.95 -14.47
CA ALA A 107 -5.22 -29.89 -14.13
C ALA A 107 -3.84 -29.23 -14.07
N ARG A 108 -3.60 -28.21 -14.91
CA ARG A 108 -2.35 -27.44 -14.87
C ARG A 108 -2.59 -25.97 -15.11
N ILE A 109 -1.75 -25.14 -14.49
CA ILE A 109 -1.67 -23.70 -14.70
C ILE A 109 -0.22 -23.35 -15.00
N TRP A 110 0.03 -22.58 -16.05
CA TRP A 110 1.28 -21.87 -16.26
C TRP A 110 1.01 -20.39 -16.10
N VAL A 111 1.73 -19.73 -15.21
CA VAL A 111 1.55 -18.31 -14.91
C VAL A 111 2.84 -17.55 -15.17
N SER A 112 2.73 -16.48 -15.96
CA SER A 112 3.71 -15.42 -16.06
C SER A 112 3.10 -14.19 -15.40
N ARG A 113 3.83 -13.55 -14.48
CA ARG A 113 3.33 -12.40 -13.73
C ARG A 113 4.38 -11.31 -13.65
N ALA A 114 3.92 -10.07 -13.71
CA ALA A 114 4.74 -8.90 -13.45
C ALA A 114 3.93 -7.93 -12.58
N PRO A 115 4.59 -7.04 -11.80
CA PRO A 115 3.91 -5.86 -11.28
C PRO A 115 3.21 -5.16 -12.44
N LEU A 116 1.92 -4.84 -12.28
CA LEU A 116 1.18 -4.11 -13.32
C LEU A 116 1.99 -2.84 -13.65
N SER A 117 2.22 -2.53 -14.92
CA SER A 117 2.94 -1.30 -15.27
C SER A 117 2.30 -0.07 -14.59
N GLY A 118 3.09 0.66 -13.80
CA GLY A 118 2.59 1.74 -12.95
C GLY A 118 1.92 1.33 -11.63
N ALA A 119 1.97 0.05 -11.25
CA ALA A 119 1.60 -0.47 -9.94
C ALA A 119 2.43 0.21 -8.86
N ILE A 120 1.77 0.54 -7.76
CA ILE A 120 2.40 1.18 -6.62
C ILE A 120 2.56 0.13 -5.54
N THR A 121 3.80 -0.19 -5.21
CA THR A 121 4.12 -1.00 -4.04
C THR A 121 4.50 -0.10 -2.88
N VAL A 122 4.16 -0.51 -1.66
CA VAL A 122 4.58 0.18 -0.44
C VAL A 122 5.31 -0.81 0.45
N ARG A 123 6.50 -0.44 0.92
CA ARG A 123 7.33 -1.26 1.79
C ARG A 123 8.08 -0.40 2.81
N ARG A 124 8.64 -1.03 3.84
CA ARG A 124 9.58 -0.36 4.73
C ARG A 124 10.86 0.05 4.00
N ALA A 125 11.38 1.23 4.35
CA ALA A 125 12.70 1.68 3.94
C ALA A 125 13.80 0.87 4.66
N GLN A 126 14.92 0.68 3.98
CA GLN A 126 16.15 0.12 4.54
C GLN A 126 17.19 1.23 4.81
N PRO A 127 18.11 1.06 5.78
CA PRO A 127 19.11 2.08 6.13
C PRO A 127 19.95 2.57 4.95
N GLU A 128 20.26 1.69 3.99
CA GLU A 128 21.06 2.01 2.80
C GLU A 128 20.33 2.97 1.84
N GLU A 129 19.04 3.17 2.02
CA GLU A 129 18.20 4.01 1.18
C GLU A 129 18.13 5.47 1.67
N ALA A 130 18.79 5.80 2.78
CA ALA A 130 18.72 7.11 3.42
C ALA A 130 18.93 8.28 2.44
N ALA A 131 19.95 8.19 1.59
CA ALA A 131 20.25 9.22 0.60
C ALA A 131 19.12 9.39 -0.44
N ARG A 132 18.50 8.29 -0.88
CA ARG A 132 17.37 8.31 -1.83
C ARG A 132 16.12 8.91 -1.17
N VAL A 133 15.86 8.56 0.09
CA VAL A 133 14.74 9.10 0.87
C VAL A 133 14.93 10.60 1.12
N ALA A 134 16.11 11.03 1.53
CA ALA A 134 16.45 12.43 1.73
C ALA A 134 16.26 13.26 0.44
N ALA A 135 16.76 12.76 -0.69
CA ALA A 135 16.60 13.42 -1.99
C ALA A 135 15.12 13.57 -2.38
N LEU A 136 14.32 12.51 -2.26
CA LEU A 136 12.88 12.55 -2.53
C LEU A 136 12.15 13.50 -1.56
N GLY A 137 12.57 13.52 -0.29
CA GLY A 137 12.08 14.44 0.73
C GLY A 137 12.27 15.89 0.34
N ARG A 138 13.47 16.26 -0.11
CA ARG A 138 13.76 17.60 -0.61
C ARG A 138 12.93 17.97 -1.82
N GLU A 139 12.90 17.09 -2.83
CA GLU A 139 12.16 17.30 -4.08
C GLU A 139 10.69 17.59 -3.80
N THR A 140 10.04 16.69 -3.05
CA THR A 140 8.61 16.80 -2.74
C THR A 140 8.30 17.95 -1.80
N TYR A 141 9.16 18.27 -0.83
CA TYR A 141 8.92 19.40 0.07
C TYR A 141 8.97 20.74 -0.67
N VAL A 142 9.95 20.93 -1.56
CA VAL A 142 10.03 22.13 -2.40
C VAL A 142 8.79 22.27 -3.25
N GLU A 143 8.34 21.19 -3.89
CA GLU A 143 7.16 21.17 -4.75
C GLU A 143 5.89 21.65 -4.02
N HIS A 144 5.69 21.23 -2.77
CA HIS A 144 4.45 21.52 -2.02
C HIS A 144 4.53 22.76 -1.14
N PHE A 145 5.71 23.13 -0.63
CA PHE A 145 5.84 24.11 0.46
C PHE A 145 6.84 25.24 0.23
N ALA A 146 7.54 25.33 -0.91
CA ALA A 146 8.52 26.40 -1.12
C ALA A 146 7.94 27.82 -0.98
N HIS A 147 6.63 28.00 -1.23
CA HIS A 147 5.94 29.29 -1.16
C HIS A 147 5.79 29.87 0.27
N ILE A 148 6.14 29.13 1.32
CA ILE A 148 5.93 29.50 2.74
C ILE A 148 7.23 29.92 3.43
N TRP A 149 8.33 29.96 2.67
CA TRP A 149 9.70 30.19 3.15
C TRP A 149 10.39 31.26 2.30
N SER A 150 11.41 31.91 2.87
CA SER A 150 12.43 32.56 2.05
C SER A 150 13.34 31.52 1.40
N ALA A 151 14.11 31.91 0.38
CA ALA A 151 15.07 30.99 -0.25
C ALA A 151 16.11 30.46 0.75
N ALA A 152 16.60 31.31 1.66
CA ALA A 152 17.58 30.93 2.68
C ALA A 152 16.96 30.05 3.77
N GLY A 153 15.75 30.40 4.23
CA GLY A 153 15.01 29.62 5.22
C GLY A 153 14.66 28.22 4.72
N LEU A 154 14.20 28.11 3.46
CA LEU A 154 13.92 26.85 2.81
C LEU A 154 15.17 25.98 2.74
N GLN A 155 16.30 26.53 2.27
CA GLN A 155 17.55 25.78 2.17
C GLN A 155 18.00 25.25 3.55
N ALA A 156 17.99 26.11 4.58
CA ALA A 156 18.35 25.72 5.94
C ALA A 156 17.41 24.64 6.51
N TYR A 157 16.11 24.75 6.24
CA TYR A 157 15.13 23.72 6.63
C TYR A 157 15.42 22.39 5.94
N LEU A 158 15.66 22.40 4.62
CA LEU A 158 15.95 21.19 3.85
C LEU A 158 17.27 20.52 4.29
N ASP A 159 18.28 21.32 4.60
CA ASP A 159 19.58 20.85 5.09
C ASP A 159 19.48 20.21 6.47
N ARG A 160 18.56 20.67 7.32
CA ARG A 160 18.32 20.05 8.62
C ARG A 160 17.43 18.82 8.53
N GLU A 161 16.31 18.92 7.83
CA GLU A 161 15.23 17.92 7.86
C GLU A 161 15.43 16.73 6.92
N PHE A 162 16.26 16.93 5.89
CA PHE A 162 16.55 15.93 4.87
C PHE A 162 18.07 15.82 4.65
N ASP A 163 18.84 15.92 5.74
CA ASP A 163 20.21 15.45 5.75
C ASP A 163 20.25 13.91 5.65
N ALA A 164 21.13 13.38 4.82
CA ALA A 164 21.18 11.94 4.58
C ALA A 164 21.68 11.15 5.80
N ALA A 165 22.56 11.73 6.64
CA ALA A 165 23.04 11.08 7.86
C ALA A 165 21.96 11.06 8.95
N GLU A 166 21.19 12.14 9.08
CA GLU A 166 20.03 12.18 10.00
C GLU A 166 18.94 11.18 9.56
N VAL A 167 18.64 11.11 8.27
CA VAL A 167 17.70 10.10 7.75
C VAL A 167 18.23 8.68 7.98
N ALA A 168 19.54 8.45 7.85
CA ALA A 168 20.13 7.14 8.15
C ALA A 168 20.01 6.79 9.64
N ALA A 169 20.24 7.76 10.54
CA ALA A 169 20.07 7.57 11.97
C ALA A 169 18.60 7.26 12.34
N ASP A 170 17.65 7.95 11.72
CA ASP A 170 16.22 7.67 11.87
C ASP A 170 15.88 6.25 11.39
N LEU A 171 16.43 5.79 10.26
CA LEU A 171 16.17 4.45 9.71
C LEU A 171 16.70 3.31 10.58
N LEU A 172 17.71 3.59 11.41
CA LEU A 172 18.26 2.67 12.40
C LEU A 172 17.54 2.75 13.76
N SER A 173 16.71 3.77 13.96
CA SER A 173 15.98 3.99 15.21
C SER A 173 14.76 3.09 15.33
N ASN A 174 14.51 2.58 16.54
CA ASN A 174 13.26 1.89 16.85
C ASN A 174 12.09 2.87 17.06
N HIS A 175 12.35 4.18 17.06
CA HIS A 175 11.36 5.21 17.31
C HIS A 175 10.84 5.92 16.05
N VAL A 176 11.38 5.54 14.90
CA VAL A 176 11.02 6.13 13.60
C VAL A 176 10.83 5.01 12.60
N SER A 177 9.86 5.16 11.72
CA SER A 177 9.61 4.17 10.67
C SER A 177 9.29 4.87 9.37
N TYR A 178 10.03 4.52 8.33
CA TYR A 178 9.83 5.03 6.99
C TYR A 178 9.19 3.98 6.10
N PHE A 179 8.21 4.41 5.32
CA PHE A 179 7.57 3.61 4.27
C PHE A 179 7.82 4.29 2.94
N LEU A 180 8.20 3.51 1.92
CA LEU A 180 8.50 3.97 0.58
C LEU A 180 7.43 3.46 -0.37
N ALA A 181 6.97 4.35 -1.25
CA ALA A 181 6.13 4.00 -2.38
C ALA A 181 6.96 3.97 -3.66
N GLU A 182 6.90 2.84 -4.38
CA GLU A 182 7.65 2.61 -5.61
C GLU A 182 6.70 2.25 -6.76
N SER A 183 7.00 2.78 -7.95
CA SER A 183 6.47 2.28 -9.23
C SER A 183 7.60 1.67 -10.07
N SER A 184 7.26 1.21 -11.27
CA SER A 184 8.23 0.84 -12.32
C SER A 184 9.28 1.93 -12.60
N ASP A 185 8.95 3.20 -12.33
CA ASP A 185 9.79 4.36 -12.60
C ASP A 185 10.65 4.76 -11.38
N GLY A 186 10.57 3.98 -10.29
CA GLY A 186 11.34 4.18 -9.06
C GLY A 186 10.52 4.74 -7.90
N LEU A 187 11.21 5.37 -6.94
CA LEU A 187 10.60 5.93 -5.74
C LEU A 187 9.72 7.14 -6.09
N ILE A 188 8.45 7.11 -5.71
CA ILE A 188 7.45 8.13 -6.05
C ILE A 188 6.82 8.79 -4.83
N GLY A 189 7.03 8.25 -3.63
CA GLY A 189 6.57 8.85 -2.38
C GLY A 189 7.13 8.14 -1.15
N PHE A 190 6.93 8.74 0.01
CA PHE A 190 7.28 8.15 1.29
C PHE A 190 6.36 8.65 2.41
N ALA A 191 6.33 7.89 3.50
CA ALA A 191 5.74 8.32 4.77
C ALA A 191 6.74 8.09 5.91
N LYS A 192 6.72 8.97 6.90
CA LYS A 192 7.53 8.91 8.12
C LYS A 192 6.61 8.90 9.33
N LEU A 193 6.73 7.85 10.13
CA LEU A 193 6.05 7.67 11.40
C LEU A 193 7.04 7.89 12.55
N ARG A 194 6.64 8.60 13.61
CA ARG A 194 7.37 8.69 14.88
C ARG A 194 6.56 8.05 15.98
N HIS A 195 7.21 7.19 16.78
CA HIS A 195 6.54 6.45 17.83
C HIS A 195 7.52 5.98 18.94
N PRO A 196 7.10 5.93 20.22
CA PRO A 196 5.87 6.49 20.73
C PRO A 196 5.87 8.01 20.62
N ARG A 197 4.70 8.60 20.33
CA ARG A 197 4.52 10.04 20.26
C ARG A 197 3.11 10.43 20.69
N ALA A 198 3.00 10.90 21.93
CA ALA A 198 1.74 11.36 22.50
C ALA A 198 1.11 12.49 21.65
N LEU A 199 -0.22 12.55 21.69
CA LEU A 199 -0.98 13.65 21.09
C LEU A 199 -0.60 14.98 21.80
N PRO A 200 -0.36 16.08 21.06
CA PRO A 200 -0.06 17.36 21.67
C PRO A 200 -1.23 17.94 22.46
N ALA A 201 -0.93 18.84 23.40
CA ALA A 201 -1.93 19.60 24.13
C ALA A 201 -2.47 20.72 23.23
N VAL A 202 -3.65 20.51 22.65
CA VAL A 202 -4.26 21.44 21.66
C VAL A 202 -5.37 22.30 22.25
N GLU A 203 -5.58 23.49 21.67
CA GLU A 203 -6.48 24.54 22.20
C GLU A 203 -8.01 24.30 22.05
N LEU A 204 -8.48 23.10 21.64
CA LEU A 204 -9.92 22.80 21.49
C LEU A 204 -10.31 21.42 22.07
N GLY A 205 -11.56 21.32 22.53
CA GLY A 205 -12.02 20.35 23.53
C GLY A 205 -12.15 18.88 23.09
N ALA A 206 -11.40 18.03 23.82
CA ALA A 206 -11.42 16.56 23.95
C ALA A 206 -10.76 15.74 22.82
N MET A 207 -9.87 14.78 23.12
CA MET A 207 -9.80 13.89 24.30
C MET A 207 -8.39 13.81 24.93
N PRO A 208 -8.19 14.12 26.22
CA PRO A 208 -7.17 13.49 27.04
C PRO A 208 -7.76 12.18 27.61
N THR A 209 -7.52 11.08 26.90
CA THR A 209 -7.74 9.72 27.41
C THR A 209 -6.38 9.07 27.67
N ALA A 210 -6.33 7.94 28.37
CA ALA A 210 -5.12 7.13 28.45
C ALA A 210 -4.54 6.85 27.04
N ASP A 211 -5.42 6.73 26.03
CA ASP A 211 -5.06 6.53 24.64
C ASP A 211 -4.27 7.69 24.02
N SER A 212 -4.38 8.92 24.55
CA SER A 212 -3.62 10.09 24.07
C SER A 212 -2.12 9.97 24.34
N LEU A 213 -1.73 9.18 25.34
CA LEU A 213 -0.34 8.81 25.61
C LEU A 213 0.11 7.60 24.78
N ASN A 214 -0.84 6.75 24.36
CA ASN A 214 -0.60 5.58 23.52
C ASN A 214 -0.83 5.88 22.04
N ALA A 215 0.01 6.76 21.48
CA ALA A 215 -0.16 7.26 20.13
C ALA A 215 1.15 7.24 19.30
N ALA A 216 0.97 7.26 17.98
CA ALA A 216 2.01 7.48 17.00
C ALA A 216 1.69 8.73 16.15
N GLU A 217 2.73 9.39 15.65
CA GLU A 217 2.63 10.59 14.81
C GLU A 217 3.00 10.24 13.36
N LEU A 218 2.08 10.45 12.42
CA LEU A 218 2.39 10.51 10.99
C LEU A 218 3.04 11.87 10.70
N GLN A 219 4.35 11.95 10.86
CA GLN A 219 5.10 13.20 10.77
C GLN A 219 5.19 13.73 9.33
N LYS A 220 5.37 12.83 8.35
CA LYS A 220 5.50 13.23 6.92
C LYS A 220 4.78 12.20 6.06
N ILE A 221 4.06 12.66 5.04
CA ILE A 221 3.55 11.82 3.95
C ILE A 221 3.59 12.63 2.65
N TYR A 222 4.65 12.40 1.87
CA TYR A 222 4.93 13.17 0.66
C TYR A 222 5.05 12.27 -0.56
N MET A 223 4.68 12.81 -1.71
CA MET A 223 4.79 12.15 -3.00
C MET A 223 4.94 13.20 -4.09
N ARG A 224 5.58 12.80 -5.20
CA ARG A 224 5.67 13.63 -6.40
C ARG A 224 4.27 13.97 -6.91
N SER A 225 4.07 15.16 -7.47
CA SER A 225 2.75 15.49 -8.04
C SER A 225 2.33 14.56 -9.18
N SER A 226 3.29 14.03 -9.95
CA SER A 226 3.04 13.02 -10.99
C SER A 226 2.44 11.71 -10.45
N ALA A 227 2.54 11.48 -9.15
CA ALA A 227 2.02 10.31 -8.46
C ALA A 227 0.68 10.58 -7.74
N LEU A 228 0.20 11.84 -7.74
CA LEU A 228 -1.09 12.19 -7.13
C LEU A 228 -2.26 11.51 -7.84
N ARG A 229 -3.32 11.25 -7.07
CA ARG A 229 -4.57 10.60 -7.53
C ARG A 229 -4.40 9.17 -8.09
N ARG A 230 -3.24 8.54 -7.90
CA ARG A 230 -2.98 7.13 -8.23
C ARG A 230 -3.11 6.17 -7.04
N GLY A 231 -3.62 6.66 -5.91
CA GLY A 231 -3.77 5.85 -4.68
C GLY A 231 -2.51 5.72 -3.81
N VAL A 232 -1.39 6.37 -4.18
CA VAL A 232 -0.13 6.35 -3.41
C VAL A 232 -0.33 6.75 -1.95
N GLY A 233 -1.01 7.88 -1.71
CA GLY A 233 -1.26 8.37 -0.34
C GLY A 233 -2.11 7.43 0.50
N VAL A 234 -3.11 6.77 -0.10
CA VAL A 234 -3.92 5.76 0.60
C VAL A 234 -3.03 4.58 0.99
N ARG A 235 -2.26 4.02 0.05
CA ARG A 235 -1.37 2.88 0.32
C ARG A 235 -0.29 3.18 1.37
N LEU A 236 0.32 4.37 1.32
CA LEU A 236 1.29 4.82 2.34
C LEU A 236 0.63 4.95 3.71
N LEU A 237 -0.54 5.59 3.78
CA LEU A 237 -1.27 5.76 5.03
C LEU A 237 -1.71 4.42 5.62
N ASP A 238 -2.22 3.50 4.81
CA ASP A 238 -2.63 2.16 5.24
C ASP A 238 -1.46 1.38 5.82
N ALA A 239 -0.27 1.48 5.20
CA ALA A 239 0.95 0.88 5.74
C ALA A 239 1.34 1.46 7.10
N CYS A 240 1.25 2.79 7.27
CA CYS A 240 1.49 3.43 8.56
C CYS A 240 0.47 3.02 9.63
N VAL A 241 -0.81 2.96 9.28
CA VAL A 241 -1.90 2.54 10.18
C VAL A 241 -1.71 1.09 10.62
N ALA A 242 -1.46 0.18 9.67
CA ALA A 242 -1.23 -1.23 9.98
C ALA A 242 0.00 -1.42 10.88
N HIS A 243 1.09 -0.69 10.61
CA HIS A 243 2.29 -0.76 11.42
C HIS A 243 2.09 -0.21 12.83
N ALA A 244 1.45 0.95 12.98
CA ALA A 244 1.18 1.54 14.28
C ALA A 244 0.25 0.65 15.13
N ALA A 245 -0.79 0.07 14.51
CA ALA A 245 -1.69 -0.87 15.16
C ALA A 245 -0.95 -2.14 15.62
N ALA A 246 -0.08 -2.70 14.77
CA ALA A 246 0.73 -3.88 15.11
C ALA A 246 1.71 -3.63 16.28
N LEU A 247 2.12 -2.38 16.49
CA LEU A 247 2.94 -1.96 17.65
C LEU A 247 2.09 -1.70 18.92
N GLY A 248 0.77 -1.81 18.84
CA GLY A 248 -0.15 -1.65 19.98
C GLY A 248 -0.58 -0.21 20.26
N TYR A 249 -0.32 0.73 19.34
CA TYR A 249 -0.78 2.11 19.50
C TYR A 249 -2.29 2.20 19.31
N ALA A 250 -2.95 3.02 20.14
CA ALA A 250 -4.39 3.24 20.07
C ALA A 250 -4.76 4.32 19.04
N LEU A 251 -3.88 5.31 18.86
CA LEU A 251 -4.12 6.47 18.01
C LEU A 251 -2.99 6.71 17.02
N LEU A 252 -3.37 7.15 15.83
CA LEU A 252 -2.48 7.79 14.86
C LEU A 252 -2.91 9.25 14.71
N TRP A 253 -1.99 10.18 14.92
CA TRP A 253 -2.25 11.61 14.74
C TRP A 253 -1.29 12.24 13.74
N LEU A 254 -1.66 13.41 13.26
CA LEU A 254 -0.87 14.26 12.37
C LEU A 254 -1.24 15.72 12.58
N ASP A 255 -0.37 16.61 12.11
CA ASP A 255 -0.68 18.01 11.90
C ASP A 255 -0.66 18.35 10.39
N VAL A 256 -1.49 19.31 9.98
CA VAL A 256 -1.59 19.72 8.57
C VAL A 256 -1.85 21.21 8.48
N LEU A 257 -1.20 21.91 7.54
CA LEU A 257 -1.44 23.34 7.31
C LEU A 257 -2.94 23.60 7.11
N GLU A 258 -3.48 24.59 7.82
CA GLU A 258 -4.90 24.94 7.77
C GLU A 258 -5.39 25.27 6.35
N ARG A 259 -4.53 25.88 5.54
CA ARG A 259 -4.82 26.20 4.13
C ARG A 259 -4.75 24.99 3.18
N ASN A 260 -4.23 23.84 3.61
CA ASN A 260 -4.07 22.66 2.76
C ASN A 260 -5.37 21.84 2.68
N SER A 261 -6.39 22.44 2.05
CA SER A 261 -7.73 21.85 1.91
C SER A 261 -7.73 20.48 1.23
N GLN A 262 -6.80 20.23 0.30
CA GLN A 262 -6.66 18.94 -0.36
C GLN A 262 -6.23 17.84 0.61
N ALA A 263 -5.20 18.09 1.43
CA ALA A 263 -4.73 17.14 2.42
C ALA A 263 -5.76 16.93 3.53
N ILE A 264 -6.41 18.00 4.01
CA ILE A 264 -7.48 17.92 5.01
C ILE A 264 -8.61 17.01 4.51
N CYS A 265 -9.10 17.25 3.30
CA CYS A 265 -10.14 16.40 2.69
C CYS A 265 -9.68 14.95 2.51
N PHE A 266 -8.40 14.72 2.20
CA PHE A 266 -7.83 13.37 2.15
C PHE A 266 -7.92 12.71 3.53
N TYR A 267 -7.40 13.32 4.59
CA TYR A 267 -7.38 12.73 5.93
C TYR A 267 -8.79 12.48 6.49
N LEU A 268 -9.73 13.41 6.27
CA LEU A 268 -11.14 13.22 6.66
C LEU A 268 -11.75 11.97 6.01
N ARG A 269 -11.52 11.74 4.71
CA ARG A 269 -11.98 10.52 4.02
C ARG A 269 -11.31 9.25 4.53
N GLN A 270 -10.11 9.36 5.09
CA GLN A 270 -9.39 8.24 5.69
C GLN A 270 -9.72 8.04 7.17
N GLY A 271 -10.75 8.73 7.70
CA GLY A 271 -11.27 8.53 9.05
C GLY A 271 -10.58 9.36 10.14
N PHE A 272 -9.73 10.33 9.77
CA PHE A 272 -9.20 11.29 10.73
C PHE A 272 -10.26 12.32 11.13
N LYS A 273 -10.15 12.82 12.36
CA LYS A 273 -11.01 13.87 12.93
C LYS A 273 -10.14 15.01 13.45
N PHE A 274 -10.59 16.25 13.23
CA PHE A 274 -9.96 17.43 13.81
C PHE A 274 -10.13 17.45 15.34
N VAL A 275 -9.05 17.73 16.06
CA VAL A 275 -9.05 17.81 17.55
C VAL A 275 -8.51 19.12 18.10
N GLY A 276 -7.79 19.90 17.30
CA GLY A 276 -7.38 21.24 17.71
C GLY A 276 -6.34 21.83 16.78
N LYS A 277 -5.75 22.96 17.19
CA LYS A 277 -4.79 23.69 16.38
C LYS A 277 -3.50 23.93 17.15
N GLU A 278 -2.42 24.06 16.41
CA GLU A 278 -1.14 24.58 16.88
C GLU A 278 -0.64 25.64 15.90
N SER A 279 0.43 26.33 16.27
CA SER A 279 1.11 27.25 15.36
C SER A 279 2.58 26.91 15.26
N ILE A 280 3.11 26.96 14.05
CA ILE A 280 4.54 26.90 13.78
C ILE A 280 5.02 28.26 13.28
N GLN A 281 6.31 28.52 13.46
CA GLN A 281 6.96 29.74 13.00
C GLN A 281 7.93 29.37 11.88
N THR A 282 7.71 29.90 10.68
CA THR A 282 8.76 29.92 9.64
C THR A 282 9.60 31.18 9.79
N ASP A 283 10.64 31.31 8.97
CA ASP A 283 11.44 32.53 8.92
C ASP A 283 10.67 33.73 8.34
N CYS A 284 9.53 33.49 7.67
CA CYS A 284 8.69 34.53 7.07
C CYS A 284 7.43 34.82 7.88
N ASP A 285 6.71 33.78 8.30
CA ASP A 285 5.36 33.92 8.83
C ASP A 285 5.03 32.89 9.91
N ARG A 286 3.98 33.20 10.68
CA ARG A 286 3.36 32.26 11.58
C ARG A 286 2.30 31.46 10.83
N GLU A 287 2.38 30.15 10.93
CA GLU A 287 1.51 29.21 10.23
C GLU A 287 0.63 28.44 11.21
N VAL A 288 -0.64 28.25 10.86
CA VAL A 288 -1.59 27.48 11.68
C VAL A 288 -1.66 26.05 11.16
N MET A 289 -1.47 25.11 12.08
CA MET A 289 -1.55 23.67 11.83
C MET A 289 -2.81 23.12 12.50
N LEU A 290 -3.59 22.33 11.76
CA LEU A 290 -4.70 21.56 12.29
C LEU A 290 -4.19 20.20 12.76
N VAL A 291 -4.44 19.85 14.01
CA VAL A 291 -4.15 18.53 14.56
C VAL A 291 -5.34 17.62 14.31
N MET A 292 -5.08 16.46 13.70
CA MET A 292 -6.08 15.47 13.36
C MET A 292 -5.69 14.10 13.90
N VAL A 293 -6.69 13.31 14.33
CA VAL A 293 -6.49 11.99 14.93
C VAL A 293 -7.38 10.93 14.31
N ARG A 294 -6.87 9.69 14.20
CA ARG A 294 -7.60 8.49 13.81
C ARG A 294 -7.37 7.40 14.86
N ALA A 295 -8.45 6.74 15.28
CA ALA A 295 -8.35 5.54 16.10
C ALA A 295 -7.83 4.37 15.26
N LEU A 296 -6.86 3.63 15.80
CA LEU A 296 -6.29 2.47 15.16
C LEU A 296 -7.13 1.21 15.42
N PRO A 297 -7.19 0.27 14.46
CA PRO A 297 -7.83 -1.03 14.70
C PRO A 297 -7.09 -1.79 15.79
N LYS A 298 -7.83 -2.58 16.58
CA LYS A 298 -7.28 -3.49 17.59
C LYS A 298 -6.96 -4.85 16.98
#